data_AF-A0A291W4A2-F1
#
_entry.id   AF-A0A291W4A2-F1
#
_cell.length_a   1.000
_cell.length_b   1.000
_cell.length_c   1.000
_cell.angle_alpha   90.00
_cell.angle_beta   90.00
_cell.angle_gamma   90.00
#
_symmetry.space_group_name_H-M   'P 1'
#
loop_
_entity.id
_entity.type
_entity.pdbx_description
1 polymer ?
#
loop_
_entity_poly.entity_id
_entity_poly.type
_entity_poly.pdbx_seq_one_letter_code
_entity_poly.pdbx_strand_id
1 'polypeptide(L)'
;MTTCYIRQETDLHPKLTEQIGPISATVAPLVEEMTGLSLGHMPVIRVVDHEDFIAATMAERRRVYALDATQLALSSEATRALHDRVEIEEAELRRSWMGGGAATVTDAEGVPQVLIAPESFHHAGFGTDVIVKALAHEFAHVAQHRASSGQVVIAYNTGRPDLRGLGEVAVAHLLHGHAEWVDQRVTERVLGHVVELGPSGRETPEFLAMMREFSERMRVPENAPAHPAMSPEVYEEGLRWVTHAIGLLGVATLNQVWCDFTLAPDVREIKDVNRWAQRLDQGIPSLESAQGNA
;
A
#
# COMPACT_ATOMS: atom_id res chain seq x y z
N MET A 1 13.01 -0.34 21.45
CA MET A 1 11.90 -1.29 21.28
C MET A 1 10.70 -0.48 20.83
N THR A 2 10.14 -0.83 19.69
CA THR A 2 9.01 -0.11 19.08
C THR A 2 7.72 -0.74 19.58
N THR A 3 6.96 0.02 20.37
CA THR A 3 5.69 -0.44 20.96
C THR A 3 4.55 0.17 20.18
N CYS A 4 3.65 -0.65 19.63
CA CYS A 4 2.49 -0.17 18.89
C CYS A 4 1.37 0.27 19.85
N TYR A 5 0.65 1.33 19.50
CA TYR A 5 -0.61 1.68 20.17
C TYR A 5 -1.77 1.02 19.45
N ILE A 6 -2.49 0.15 20.14
CA ILE A 6 -3.60 -0.61 19.55
C ILE A 6 -4.91 -0.01 20.04
N ARG A 7 -5.73 0.44 19.10
CA ARG A 7 -7.10 0.89 19.34
C ARG A 7 -8.05 -0.21 18.89
N GLN A 8 -8.68 -0.87 19.85
CA GLN A 8 -9.76 -1.80 19.56
C GLN A 8 -11.07 -1.03 19.45
N GLU A 9 -11.60 -0.94 18.24
CA GLU A 9 -12.81 -0.19 17.91
C GLU A 9 -13.97 -1.13 17.55
N THR A 10 -13.68 -2.42 17.34
CA THR A 10 -14.68 -3.49 17.17
C THR A 10 -14.40 -4.68 18.09
N ASP A 11 -15.46 -5.43 18.43
CA ASP A 11 -15.40 -6.69 19.19
C ASP A 11 -15.53 -7.94 18.30
N LEU A 12 -15.55 -7.76 16.98
CA LEU A 12 -15.63 -8.86 16.02
C LEU A 12 -14.35 -9.70 16.02
N HIS A 13 -14.53 -11.03 15.97
CA HIS A 13 -13.45 -12.03 15.94
C HIS A 13 -12.34 -11.83 17.00
N PRO A 14 -12.67 -11.86 18.30
CA PRO A 14 -11.74 -11.54 19.39
C PRO A 14 -10.45 -12.38 19.35
N LYS A 15 -10.53 -13.65 18.92
CA LYS A 15 -9.35 -14.53 18.78
C LYS A 15 -8.33 -14.03 17.75
N LEU A 16 -8.76 -13.34 16.69
CA LEU A 16 -7.86 -12.72 15.72
C LEU A 16 -7.29 -11.43 16.30
N THR A 17 -8.13 -10.62 16.91
CA THR A 17 -7.75 -9.35 17.57
C THR A 17 -6.71 -9.53 18.67
N GLU A 18 -6.85 -10.56 19.52
CA GLU A 18 -5.90 -10.91 20.59
C GLU A 18 -4.48 -11.21 20.06
N GLN A 19 -4.34 -11.61 18.80
CA GLN A 19 -3.04 -11.92 18.20
C GLN A 19 -2.28 -10.67 17.72
N ILE A 20 -2.99 -9.57 17.42
CA ILE A 20 -2.41 -8.36 16.81
C ILE A 20 -1.34 -7.75 17.73
N GLY A 21 -1.60 -7.69 19.04
CA GLY A 21 -0.64 -7.17 20.02
C GLY A 21 0.69 -7.89 20.03
N PRO A 22 0.71 -9.19 20.38
CA PRO A 22 1.94 -9.99 20.38
C PRO A 22 2.67 -10.02 19.02
N ILE A 23 1.92 -10.12 17.91
CA ILE A 23 2.52 -10.13 16.57
C ILE A 23 3.15 -8.77 16.26
N SER A 24 2.46 -7.66 16.48
CA SER A 24 2.99 -6.33 16.19
C SER A 24 4.27 -6.01 16.99
N ALA A 25 4.36 -6.46 18.24
CA ALA A 25 5.56 -6.33 19.06
C ALA A 25 6.77 -7.11 18.50
N THR A 26 6.51 -8.17 17.74
CA THR A 26 7.54 -8.97 17.06
C THR A 26 7.89 -8.38 15.70
N VAL A 27 6.89 -7.96 14.93
CA VAL A 27 7.03 -7.54 13.53
C VAL A 27 7.59 -6.12 13.41
N ALA A 28 7.11 -5.16 14.21
CA ALA A 28 7.54 -3.76 14.14
C ALA A 28 9.08 -3.58 14.18
N PRO A 29 9.82 -4.13 15.16
CA PRO A 29 11.28 -3.97 15.18
C PRO A 29 11.98 -4.64 13.99
N LEU A 30 11.44 -5.75 13.46
CA LEU A 30 12.01 -6.42 12.29
C LEU A 30 11.84 -5.58 11.02
N VAL A 31 10.70 -4.90 10.86
CA VAL A 31 10.49 -3.98 9.74
C VAL A 31 11.50 -2.83 9.78
N GLU A 32 11.72 -2.21 10.94
CA GLU A 32 12.73 -1.16 11.09
C GLU A 32 14.15 -1.68 10.86
N GLU A 33 14.48 -2.89 11.32
CA GLU A 33 15.77 -3.55 11.08
C GLU A 33 16.02 -3.80 9.58
N MET A 34 15.03 -4.38 8.89
CA MET A 34 15.15 -4.80 7.49
C MET A 34 15.18 -3.61 6.54
N THR A 35 14.34 -2.61 6.80
CA THR A 35 14.24 -1.43 5.94
C THR A 35 15.27 -0.38 6.30
N GLY A 36 15.70 -0.27 7.55
CA GLY A 36 16.43 0.91 8.04
C GLY A 36 15.59 2.19 8.10
N LEU A 37 14.26 2.07 7.93
CA LEU A 37 13.31 3.18 8.03
C LEU A 37 12.58 3.13 9.37
N SER A 38 12.20 4.29 9.90
CA SER A 38 11.51 4.34 11.20
C SER A 38 9.99 4.26 11.06
N LEU A 39 9.36 3.46 11.91
CA LEU A 39 7.90 3.45 12.14
C LEU A 39 7.44 4.59 13.06
N GLY A 40 8.39 5.36 13.59
CA GLY A 40 8.19 6.45 14.54
C GLY A 40 7.91 5.99 15.97
N HIS A 41 7.74 6.97 16.85
CA HIS A 41 7.40 6.72 18.24
C HIS A 41 5.94 6.29 18.31
N MET A 42 5.70 5.00 18.53
CA MET A 42 4.38 4.41 18.77
C MET A 42 3.45 4.40 17.54
N PRO A 43 3.73 3.56 16.52
CA PRO A 43 2.81 3.37 15.39
C PRO A 43 1.44 2.90 15.88
N VAL A 44 0.37 3.39 15.25
CA VAL A 44 -1.01 3.12 15.64
C VAL A 44 -1.58 1.99 14.79
N ILE A 45 -2.17 0.99 15.43
CA ILE A 45 -3.01 -0.02 14.79
C ILE A 45 -4.44 0.17 15.28
N ARG A 46 -5.38 0.34 14.35
CA ARG A 46 -6.82 0.38 14.62
C ARG A 46 -7.43 -0.94 14.19
N VAL A 47 -8.09 -1.61 15.11
CA VAL A 47 -8.86 -2.83 14.83
C VAL A 47 -10.31 -2.42 14.69
N VAL A 48 -10.81 -2.45 13.46
CA VAL A 48 -12.08 -1.85 13.03
C VAL A 48 -12.99 -2.89 12.40
N ASP A 49 -14.28 -2.59 12.28
CA ASP A 49 -15.16 -3.38 11.40
C ASP A 49 -14.98 -2.97 9.93
N HIS A 50 -15.67 -3.67 9.02
CA HIS A 50 -15.52 -3.41 7.60
C HIS A 50 -16.07 -2.04 7.16
N GLU A 51 -17.12 -1.52 7.80
CA GLU A 51 -17.68 -0.21 7.46
C GLU A 51 -16.70 0.91 7.84
N ASP A 52 -16.11 0.84 9.03
CA ASP A 52 -15.08 1.78 9.46
C ASP A 52 -13.79 1.66 8.63
N PHE A 53 -13.43 0.43 8.20
CA PHE A 53 -12.32 0.20 7.27
C PHE A 53 -12.55 0.91 5.93
N ILE A 54 -13.73 0.73 5.33
CA ILE A 54 -14.14 1.38 4.08
C ILE A 54 -14.16 2.89 4.27
N ALA A 55 -14.82 3.39 5.32
CA ALA A 55 -14.97 4.81 5.58
C ALA A 55 -13.62 5.51 5.75
N ALA A 56 -12.70 4.92 6.52
CA ALA A 56 -11.37 5.49 6.75
C ALA A 56 -10.51 5.49 5.47
N THR A 57 -10.53 4.39 4.70
CA THR A 57 -9.84 4.29 3.41
C THR A 57 -10.34 5.34 2.43
N MET A 58 -11.67 5.48 2.30
CA MET A 58 -12.27 6.44 1.39
C MET A 58 -12.12 7.89 1.87
N ALA A 59 -12.06 8.14 3.18
CA ALA A 59 -11.77 9.46 3.73
C ALA A 59 -10.37 9.95 3.33
N GLU A 60 -9.36 9.07 3.33
CA GLU A 60 -8.04 9.42 2.81
C GLU A 60 -8.09 9.77 1.32
N ARG A 61 -8.76 8.93 0.53
CA ARG A 61 -8.90 9.15 -0.90
C ARG A 61 -9.55 10.48 -1.24
N ARG A 62 -10.65 10.80 -0.55
CA ARG A 62 -11.33 12.10 -0.65
C ARG A 62 -10.42 13.26 -0.31
N ARG A 63 -9.58 13.14 0.74
CA ARG A 63 -8.61 14.18 1.11
C ARG A 63 -7.58 14.41 0.01
N VAL A 64 -7.02 13.35 -0.58
CA VAL A 64 -6.03 13.49 -1.67
C VAL A 64 -6.66 14.09 -2.92
N TYR A 65 -7.88 13.70 -3.31
CA TYR A 65 -8.54 14.31 -4.47
C TYR A 65 -8.96 15.77 -4.22
N ALA A 66 -9.35 16.13 -3.01
CA ALA A 66 -9.58 17.52 -2.63
C ALA A 66 -8.26 18.33 -2.69
N LEU A 67 -7.15 17.72 -2.28
CA LEU A 67 -5.82 18.31 -2.43
C LEU A 67 -5.45 18.51 -3.90
N ASP A 68 -5.71 17.53 -4.76
CA ASP A 68 -5.48 17.65 -6.21
C ASP A 68 -6.32 18.78 -6.81
N ALA A 69 -7.61 18.84 -6.48
CA ALA A 69 -8.50 19.89 -6.97
C ALA A 69 -7.99 21.30 -6.63
N THR A 70 -7.43 21.48 -5.44
CA THR A 70 -6.93 22.77 -4.96
C THR A 70 -5.53 23.08 -5.47
N GLN A 71 -4.56 22.17 -5.32
CA GLN A 71 -3.16 22.42 -5.67
C GLN A 71 -2.90 22.45 -7.16
N LEU A 72 -3.65 21.68 -7.95
CA LEU A 72 -3.52 21.61 -9.40
C LEU A 72 -4.46 22.57 -10.13
N ALA A 73 -5.19 23.41 -9.38
CA ALA A 73 -6.18 24.36 -9.88
C ALA A 73 -7.13 23.75 -10.93
N LEU A 74 -7.69 22.58 -10.60
CA LEU A 74 -8.54 21.84 -11.53
C LEU A 74 -9.83 22.61 -11.87
N SER A 75 -10.33 22.41 -13.09
CA SER A 75 -11.64 22.93 -13.47
C SER A 75 -12.75 22.26 -12.65
N SER A 76 -13.91 22.92 -12.51
CA SER A 76 -15.06 22.31 -11.81
C SER A 76 -15.50 20.98 -12.43
N GLU A 77 -15.32 20.80 -13.74
CA GLU A 77 -15.59 19.54 -14.42
C GLU A 77 -14.61 18.44 -13.98
N ALA A 78 -13.30 18.75 -13.98
CA ALA A 78 -12.29 17.80 -13.52
C ALA A 78 -12.44 17.48 -12.02
N THR A 79 -12.81 18.46 -11.18
CA THR A 79 -13.13 18.21 -9.77
C THR A 79 -14.34 17.30 -9.61
N ARG A 80 -15.40 17.48 -10.40
CA ARG A 80 -16.56 16.57 -10.38
C ARG A 80 -16.17 15.16 -10.82
N ALA A 81 -15.34 15.02 -11.86
CA ALA A 81 -14.85 13.72 -12.30
C ALA A 81 -14.05 13.00 -11.21
N LEU A 82 -13.24 13.71 -10.41
CA LEU A 82 -12.58 13.13 -9.24
C LEU A 82 -13.57 12.69 -8.17
N HIS A 83 -14.60 13.48 -7.90
CA HIS A 83 -15.66 13.11 -6.95
C HIS A 83 -16.39 11.83 -7.40
N ASP A 84 -16.84 11.79 -8.66
CA ASP A 84 -17.53 10.62 -9.22
C ASP A 84 -16.63 9.37 -9.17
N ARG A 85 -15.32 9.54 -9.39
CA ARG A 85 -14.33 8.47 -9.26
C ARG A 85 -14.24 7.91 -7.84
N VAL A 86 -14.25 8.75 -6.80
CA VAL A 86 -14.25 8.27 -5.40
C VAL A 86 -15.48 7.42 -5.13
N GLU A 87 -16.65 7.83 -5.61
CA GLU A 87 -17.89 7.08 -5.39
C GLU A 87 -17.86 5.71 -6.09
N ILE A 88 -17.25 5.62 -7.28
CA ILE A 88 -16.98 4.35 -7.95
C ILE A 88 -16.02 3.48 -7.13
N GLU A 89 -14.90 4.05 -6.68
CA GLU A 89 -13.90 3.35 -5.87
C GLU A 89 -14.48 2.86 -4.53
N GLU A 90 -15.34 3.65 -3.87
CA GLU A 90 -16.04 3.21 -2.66
C GLU A 90 -16.99 2.04 -2.96
N ALA A 91 -17.77 2.12 -4.03
CA ALA A 91 -18.66 1.05 -4.43
C ALA A 91 -17.90 -0.23 -4.80
N GLU A 92 -16.69 -0.12 -5.35
CA GLU A 92 -15.80 -1.25 -5.61
C GLU A 92 -15.27 -1.84 -4.31
N LEU A 93 -14.73 -1.02 -3.40
CA LEU A 93 -14.22 -1.47 -2.12
C LEU A 93 -15.31 -2.16 -1.28
N ARG A 94 -16.54 -1.62 -1.27
CA ARG A 94 -17.71 -2.24 -0.62
C ARG A 94 -18.07 -3.61 -1.19
N ARG A 95 -17.72 -3.91 -2.44
CA ARG A 95 -17.96 -5.22 -3.05
C ARG A 95 -16.82 -6.19 -2.83
N SER A 96 -15.60 -5.71 -2.57
CA SER A 96 -14.40 -6.54 -2.46
C SER A 96 -13.75 -6.54 -1.07
N TRP A 97 -14.41 -5.97 -0.05
CA TRP A 97 -13.83 -5.73 1.27
C TRP A 97 -13.30 -6.98 1.96
N MET A 98 -13.91 -8.16 1.71
CA MET A 98 -13.43 -9.41 2.32
C MET A 98 -12.08 -9.86 1.75
N GLY A 99 -11.64 -9.31 0.61
CA GLY A 99 -10.37 -9.62 -0.05
C GLY A 99 -9.18 -8.82 0.48
N GLY A 100 -9.42 -7.73 1.21
CA GLY A 100 -8.39 -6.86 1.78
C GLY A 100 -8.71 -6.51 3.23
N GLY A 101 -8.06 -7.19 4.18
CA GLY A 101 -8.30 -6.99 5.61
C GLY A 101 -7.39 -5.97 6.28
N ALA A 102 -6.40 -5.44 5.57
CA ALA A 102 -5.43 -4.51 6.11
C ALA A 102 -5.20 -3.35 5.12
N ALA A 103 -4.92 -2.17 5.67
CA ALA A 103 -4.55 -0.99 4.89
C ALA A 103 -3.82 0.02 5.78
N THR A 104 -2.95 0.81 5.18
CA THR A 104 -2.34 1.97 5.81
C THR A 104 -3.05 3.21 5.31
N VAL A 105 -3.58 4.00 6.25
CA VAL A 105 -4.25 5.28 5.99
C VAL A 105 -3.66 6.35 6.90
N THR A 106 -3.95 7.61 6.63
CA THR A 106 -3.63 8.73 7.50
C THR A 106 -4.86 9.22 8.26
N ASP A 107 -4.68 9.70 9.48
CA ASP A 107 -5.73 10.46 10.18
C ASP A 107 -5.86 11.90 9.65
N ALA A 108 -6.70 12.70 10.32
CA ALA A 108 -6.95 14.08 9.94
C ALA A 108 -5.68 14.96 10.05
N GLU A 109 -4.75 14.59 10.93
CA GLU A 109 -3.47 15.25 11.13
C GLU A 109 -2.38 14.75 10.17
N GLY A 110 -2.68 13.78 9.31
CA GLY A 110 -1.72 13.20 8.37
C GLY A 110 -0.78 12.17 9.00
N VAL A 111 -1.09 11.66 10.20
CA VAL A 111 -0.30 10.63 10.86
C VAL A 111 -0.71 9.26 10.32
N PRO A 112 0.24 8.41 9.86
CA PRO A 112 -0.09 7.10 9.32
C PRO A 112 -0.54 6.13 10.41
N GLN A 113 -1.56 5.35 10.12
CA GLN A 113 -2.20 4.36 10.97
C GLN A 113 -2.47 3.10 10.15
N VAL A 114 -2.28 1.94 10.77
CA VAL A 114 -2.65 0.65 10.19
C VAL A 114 -4.09 0.34 10.58
N LEU A 115 -4.94 0.03 9.61
CA LEU A 115 -6.27 -0.54 9.82
C LEU A 115 -6.19 -2.05 9.69
N ILE A 116 -6.83 -2.77 10.60
CA ILE A 116 -7.05 -4.21 10.51
C ILE A 116 -8.55 -4.46 10.67
N ALA A 117 -9.16 -5.14 9.71
CA ALA A 117 -10.54 -5.60 9.73
C ALA A 117 -10.59 -7.12 9.97
N PRO A 118 -10.71 -7.60 11.22
CA PRO A 118 -10.65 -9.03 11.54
C PRO A 118 -11.68 -9.88 10.80
N GLU A 119 -12.83 -9.28 10.46
CA GLU A 119 -13.90 -9.92 9.71
C GLU A 119 -13.46 -10.32 8.29
N SER A 120 -12.66 -9.49 7.60
CA SER A 120 -12.09 -9.86 6.29
C SER A 120 -11.17 -11.06 6.40
N PHE A 121 -10.29 -11.09 7.41
CA PHE A 121 -9.41 -12.25 7.66
C PHE A 121 -10.21 -13.52 7.95
N HIS A 122 -11.29 -13.40 8.73
CA HIS A 122 -12.19 -14.51 8.99
C HIS A 122 -12.81 -15.04 7.69
N HIS A 123 -13.38 -14.17 6.87
CA HIS A 123 -14.04 -14.55 5.63
C HIS A 123 -13.09 -15.21 4.63
N ALA A 124 -11.86 -14.71 4.52
CA ALA A 124 -10.81 -15.28 3.68
C ALA A 124 -10.15 -16.54 4.29
N GLY A 125 -10.51 -16.94 5.52
CA GLY A 125 -9.95 -18.11 6.20
C GLY A 125 -8.49 -17.93 6.63
N PHE A 126 -8.06 -16.68 6.79
CA PHE A 126 -6.69 -16.30 7.14
C PHE A 126 -6.41 -16.44 8.62
N GLY A 127 -5.18 -16.85 8.93
CA GLY A 127 -4.71 -17.12 10.28
C GLY A 127 -3.57 -16.20 10.73
N THR A 128 -2.85 -16.66 11.77
CA THR A 128 -1.71 -15.96 12.39
C THR A 128 -0.62 -15.60 11.38
N ASP A 129 -0.31 -16.52 10.46
CA ASP A 129 0.67 -16.35 9.38
C ASP A 129 0.37 -15.16 8.48
N VAL A 130 -0.89 -15.02 8.05
CA VAL A 130 -1.32 -13.91 7.22
C VAL A 130 -1.40 -12.60 8.02
N ILE A 131 -1.71 -12.64 9.33
CA ILE A 131 -1.61 -11.45 10.19
C ILE A 131 -0.16 -10.96 10.30
N VAL A 132 0.82 -11.87 10.41
CA VAL A 132 2.25 -11.52 10.38
C VAL A 132 2.61 -10.84 9.06
N LYS A 133 2.21 -11.43 7.93
CA LYS A 133 2.43 -10.85 6.59
C LYS A 133 1.80 -9.46 6.48
N ALA A 134 0.51 -9.35 6.81
CA ALA A 134 -0.23 -8.09 6.70
C ALA A 134 0.37 -6.98 7.56
N LEU A 135 0.70 -7.25 8.83
CA LEU A 135 1.34 -6.24 9.68
C LEU A 135 2.72 -5.82 9.17
N ALA A 136 3.51 -6.74 8.62
CA ALA A 136 4.81 -6.41 8.05
C ALA A 136 4.66 -5.52 6.80
N HIS A 137 3.69 -5.85 5.94
CA HIS A 137 3.35 -5.09 4.75
C HIS A 137 2.90 -3.67 5.10
N GLU A 138 1.94 -3.54 6.01
CA GLU A 138 1.40 -2.23 6.39
C GLU A 138 2.42 -1.39 7.18
N PHE A 139 3.26 -1.99 8.01
CA PHE A 139 4.35 -1.26 8.63
C PHE A 139 5.40 -0.78 7.62
N ALA A 140 5.63 -1.50 6.52
CA ALA A 140 6.46 -0.97 5.44
C ALA A 140 5.85 0.31 4.86
N HIS A 141 4.52 0.36 4.66
CA HIS A 141 3.82 1.58 4.24
C HIS A 141 3.90 2.71 5.27
N VAL A 142 3.77 2.42 6.57
CA VAL A 142 3.98 3.41 7.63
C VAL A 142 5.40 4.00 7.57
N ALA A 143 6.42 3.15 7.39
CA ALA A 143 7.81 3.57 7.27
C ALA A 143 8.04 4.43 6.02
N GLN A 144 7.53 4.02 4.87
CA GLN A 144 7.59 4.78 3.61
C GLN A 144 6.90 6.14 3.74
N HIS A 145 5.72 6.17 4.37
CA HIS A 145 4.99 7.41 4.65
C HIS A 145 5.85 8.37 5.47
N ARG A 146 6.44 7.90 6.58
CA ARG A 146 7.26 8.73 7.45
C ARG A 146 8.53 9.22 6.76
N ALA A 147 9.22 8.33 6.05
CA ALA A 147 10.44 8.68 5.32
C ALA A 147 10.18 9.75 4.24
N SER A 148 9.01 9.71 3.61
CA SER A 148 8.60 10.67 2.59
C SER A 148 7.81 11.87 3.10
N SER A 149 7.65 12.02 4.42
CA SER A 149 6.79 13.06 5.01
C SER A 149 5.39 13.11 4.36
N GLY A 150 4.83 11.93 4.07
CA GLY A 150 3.51 11.74 3.47
C GLY A 150 3.43 11.90 1.94
N GLN A 151 4.51 12.29 1.27
CA GLN A 151 4.50 12.47 -0.19
C GLN A 151 4.16 11.17 -0.95
N VAL A 152 4.55 10.01 -0.43
CA VAL A 152 4.23 8.72 -1.07
C VAL A 152 2.73 8.44 -1.13
N VAL A 153 1.98 8.83 -0.10
CA VAL A 153 0.52 8.64 -0.08
C VAL A 153 -0.14 9.55 -1.11
N ILE A 154 0.33 10.79 -1.26
CA ILE A 154 -0.15 11.69 -2.31
C ILE A 154 0.19 11.12 -3.69
N ALA A 155 1.43 10.67 -3.88
CA ALA A 155 1.89 10.13 -5.16
C ALA A 155 1.11 8.87 -5.60
N TYR A 156 0.78 8.01 -4.65
CA TYR A 156 0.01 6.79 -4.93
C TYR A 156 -1.49 7.06 -5.11
N ASN A 157 -2.07 7.94 -4.28
CA ASN A 157 -3.51 8.19 -4.26
C ASN A 157 -3.96 9.34 -5.16
N THR A 158 -3.07 10.01 -5.91
CA THR A 158 -3.48 11.15 -6.75
C THR A 158 -4.40 10.72 -7.87
N GLY A 159 -5.44 11.51 -8.12
CA GLY A 159 -6.33 11.33 -9.26
C GLY A 159 -5.77 11.88 -10.56
N ARG A 160 -4.65 12.64 -10.50
CA ARG A 160 -4.00 13.34 -11.62
C ARG A 160 -2.48 13.17 -11.60
N PRO A 161 -1.98 11.93 -11.76
CA PRO A 161 -0.54 11.67 -11.79
C PRO A 161 0.17 12.43 -12.91
N ASP A 162 -0.50 12.65 -14.05
CA ASP A 162 -0.01 13.44 -15.18
C ASP A 162 0.37 14.88 -14.77
N LEU A 163 -0.50 15.55 -14.01
CA LEU A 163 -0.27 16.93 -13.58
C LEU A 163 0.72 17.05 -12.42
N ARG A 164 1.02 15.94 -11.74
CA ARG A 164 2.05 15.89 -10.68
C ARG A 164 3.42 15.45 -11.20
N GLY A 165 3.57 15.26 -12.52
CA GLY A 165 4.81 14.74 -13.11
C GLY A 165 5.09 13.27 -12.74
N LEU A 166 4.03 12.53 -12.39
CA LEU A 166 4.08 11.12 -12.00
C LEU A 166 3.56 10.18 -13.10
N GLY A 167 3.19 10.72 -14.28
CA GLY A 167 2.56 9.94 -15.36
C GLY A 167 3.36 8.70 -15.80
N GLU A 168 4.69 8.79 -15.78
CA GLU A 168 5.60 7.69 -16.13
C GLU A 168 6.27 7.03 -14.91
N VAL A 169 6.04 7.56 -13.70
CA VAL A 169 6.65 7.06 -12.48
C VAL A 169 5.90 5.82 -12.02
N ALA A 170 6.62 4.72 -11.82
CA ALA A 170 6.03 3.45 -11.41
C ALA A 170 5.79 3.39 -9.90
N VAL A 171 5.00 4.33 -9.37
CA VAL A 171 4.76 4.51 -7.93
C VAL A 171 4.22 3.23 -7.29
N ALA A 172 3.22 2.60 -7.91
CA ALA A 172 2.60 1.40 -7.37
C ALA A 172 3.59 0.22 -7.29
N HIS A 173 4.35 -0.04 -8.35
CA HIS A 173 5.38 -1.10 -8.37
C HIS A 173 6.44 -0.90 -7.29
N LEU A 174 6.93 0.34 -7.14
CA LEU A 174 7.92 0.67 -6.12
C LEU A 174 7.34 0.48 -4.70
N LEU A 175 6.14 1.04 -4.46
CA LEU A 175 5.51 1.07 -3.15
C LEU A 175 5.22 -0.34 -2.63
N HIS A 176 4.48 -1.10 -3.45
CA HIS A 176 4.00 -2.44 -3.12
C HIS A 176 5.10 -3.48 -3.24
N GLY A 177 6.00 -3.33 -4.22
CA GLY A 177 7.16 -4.20 -4.33
C GLY A 177 8.08 -4.14 -3.12
N HIS A 178 8.24 -2.96 -2.52
CA HIS A 178 9.01 -2.80 -1.30
C HIS A 178 8.27 -3.37 -0.08
N ALA A 179 6.96 -3.15 0.04
CA ALA A 179 6.17 -3.73 1.12
C ALA A 179 6.14 -5.28 1.06
N GLU A 180 5.99 -5.87 -0.13
CA GLU A 180 6.11 -7.31 -0.35
C GLU A 180 7.51 -7.82 0.00
N TRP A 181 8.57 -7.11 -0.43
CA TRP A 181 9.94 -7.51 -0.07
C TRP A 181 10.11 -7.55 1.46
N VAL A 182 9.60 -6.55 2.18
CA VAL A 182 9.65 -6.51 3.65
C VAL A 182 8.87 -7.69 4.25
N ASP A 183 7.64 -7.91 3.83
CA ASP A 183 6.82 -8.96 4.43
C ASP A 183 7.36 -10.36 4.17
N GLN A 184 7.98 -10.62 3.01
CA GLN A 184 8.63 -11.90 2.73
C GLN A 184 9.80 -12.14 3.69
N ARG A 185 10.62 -11.11 3.92
CA ARG A 185 11.75 -11.19 4.86
C ARG A 185 11.28 -11.39 6.30
N VAL A 186 10.24 -10.67 6.71
CA VAL A 186 9.67 -10.80 8.06
C VAL A 186 9.06 -12.18 8.26
N THR A 187 8.22 -12.66 7.34
CA THR A 187 7.57 -13.98 7.43
C THR A 187 8.61 -15.10 7.42
N GLU A 188 9.61 -15.05 6.53
CA GLU A 188 10.74 -15.99 6.53
C GLU A 188 11.46 -16.00 7.90
N ARG A 189 11.68 -14.83 8.50
CA ARG A 189 12.35 -14.69 9.80
C ARG A 189 11.53 -15.19 10.98
N VAL A 190 10.23 -14.91 11.00
CA VAL A 190 9.32 -15.19 12.13
C VAL A 190 8.74 -16.61 12.04
N LEU A 191 8.40 -17.06 10.84
CA LEU A 191 7.66 -18.30 10.58
C LEU A 191 8.51 -19.38 9.90
N GLY A 192 9.73 -19.05 9.47
CA GLY A 192 10.64 -19.99 8.79
C GLY A 192 10.30 -20.24 7.31
N HIS A 193 9.31 -19.53 6.75
CA HIS A 193 8.92 -19.62 5.36
C HIS A 193 8.23 -18.32 4.90
N VAL A 194 8.23 -18.08 3.60
CA VAL A 194 7.46 -17.00 2.98
C VAL A 194 5.98 -17.38 2.97
N VAL A 195 5.11 -16.48 3.42
CA VAL A 195 3.65 -16.68 3.38
C VAL A 195 3.12 -16.23 2.01
N GLU A 196 2.57 -17.17 1.25
CA GLU A 196 1.88 -16.89 -0.01
C GLU A 196 0.38 -16.71 0.22
N LEU A 197 -0.21 -15.69 -0.42
CA LEU A 197 -1.67 -15.53 -0.42
C LEU A 197 -2.27 -16.49 -1.45
N GLY A 198 -3.14 -17.38 -0.99
CA GLY A 198 -3.81 -18.35 -1.81
C GLY A 198 -4.95 -19.00 -1.05
N PRO A 199 -5.61 -20.01 -1.66
CA PRO A 199 -6.70 -20.70 -1.00
C PRO A 199 -6.22 -21.33 0.31
N SER A 200 -6.79 -20.86 1.43
CA SER A 200 -6.55 -21.41 2.76
C SER A 200 -7.34 -22.71 3.01
N GLY A 201 -8.36 -22.98 2.18
CA GLY A 201 -9.32 -24.07 2.38
C GLY A 201 -10.27 -23.82 3.56
N ARG A 202 -10.23 -22.62 4.15
CA ARG A 202 -11.03 -22.17 5.30
C ARG A 202 -11.89 -20.96 4.95
N GLU A 203 -11.97 -20.62 3.67
CA GLU A 203 -12.80 -19.53 3.18
C GLU A 203 -14.27 -19.79 3.47
N THR A 204 -14.97 -18.71 3.80
CA THR A 204 -16.42 -18.74 3.94
C THR A 204 -17.11 -18.83 2.57
N PRO A 205 -18.32 -19.42 2.49
CA PRO A 205 -19.11 -19.42 1.25
C PRO A 205 -19.34 -18.02 0.66
N GLU A 206 -19.51 -17.02 1.53
CA GLU A 206 -19.70 -15.61 1.19
C GLU A 206 -18.47 -15.05 0.49
N PHE A 207 -17.28 -15.27 1.04
CA PHE A 207 -16.02 -14.88 0.42
C PHE A 207 -15.85 -15.52 -0.96
N LEU A 208 -16.09 -16.83 -1.07
CA LEU A 208 -15.97 -17.55 -2.34
C LEU A 208 -16.98 -17.03 -3.38
N ALA A 209 -18.18 -16.63 -2.96
CA ALA A 209 -19.17 -16.02 -3.85
C ALA A 209 -18.72 -14.63 -4.32
N MET A 210 -18.24 -13.79 -3.40
CA MET A 210 -17.68 -12.48 -3.70
C MET A 210 -16.50 -12.57 -4.68
N MET A 211 -15.55 -13.48 -4.44
CA MET A 211 -14.38 -13.66 -5.32
C MET A 211 -14.77 -14.15 -6.73
N ARG A 212 -15.81 -15.00 -6.85
CA ARG A 212 -16.35 -15.39 -8.15
C ARG A 212 -16.95 -14.21 -8.90
N GLU A 213 -17.81 -13.43 -8.23
CA GLU A 213 -18.41 -12.24 -8.83
C GLU A 213 -17.34 -11.22 -9.26
N PHE A 214 -16.35 -10.98 -8.39
CA PHE A 214 -15.23 -10.09 -8.69
C PHE A 214 -14.44 -10.59 -9.92
N SER A 215 -14.08 -11.87 -9.96
CA SER A 215 -13.36 -12.46 -11.09
C SER A 215 -14.16 -12.38 -12.40
N GLU A 216 -15.46 -12.63 -12.37
CA GLU A 216 -16.34 -12.51 -13.53
C GLU A 216 -16.43 -11.06 -14.04
N ARG A 217 -16.56 -10.11 -13.12
CA ARG A 217 -16.61 -8.68 -13.45
C ARG A 217 -15.32 -8.21 -14.10
N MET A 218 -14.17 -8.59 -13.55
CA MET A 218 -12.84 -8.17 -14.02
C MET A 218 -12.47 -8.75 -15.41
N ARG A 219 -13.23 -9.73 -15.92
CA ARG A 219 -13.09 -10.21 -17.31
C ARG A 219 -13.65 -9.24 -18.34
N VAL A 220 -14.45 -8.26 -17.91
CA VAL A 220 -15.02 -7.23 -18.78
C VAL A 220 -14.11 -6.00 -18.74
N PRO A 221 -13.46 -5.60 -19.85
CA PRO A 221 -12.50 -4.49 -19.85
C PRO A 221 -13.08 -3.15 -19.38
N GLU A 222 -14.38 -2.93 -19.59
CA GLU A 222 -15.10 -1.72 -19.17
C GLU A 222 -15.26 -1.63 -17.64
N ASN A 223 -15.16 -2.76 -16.95
CA ASN A 223 -15.20 -2.84 -15.49
C ASN A 223 -13.80 -2.82 -14.88
N ALA A 224 -12.77 -2.48 -15.67
CA ALA A 224 -11.44 -2.24 -15.13
C ALA A 224 -11.56 -1.18 -14.01
N PRO A 225 -10.98 -1.46 -12.84
CA PRO A 225 -11.16 -0.65 -11.66
C PRO A 225 -10.63 0.76 -11.92
N ALA A 226 -11.33 1.77 -11.37
CA ALA A 226 -11.06 3.17 -11.67
C ALA A 226 -9.69 3.63 -11.14
N HIS A 227 -9.25 3.04 -10.05
CA HIS A 227 -7.85 2.94 -9.67
C HIS A 227 -7.35 1.57 -10.10
N PRO A 228 -6.07 1.35 -10.44
CA PRO A 228 -5.59 -0.02 -10.56
C PRO A 228 -5.92 -0.75 -9.25
N ALA A 229 -7.00 -1.55 -9.21
CA ALA A 229 -7.09 -2.65 -8.27
C ALA A 229 -5.90 -3.49 -8.66
N MET A 230 -4.91 -3.48 -7.79
CA MET A 230 -3.56 -3.84 -8.15
C MET A 230 -3.58 -5.23 -8.73
N SER A 231 -3.29 -5.29 -10.03
CA SER A 231 -3.23 -6.57 -10.70
C SER A 231 -2.06 -7.34 -10.04
N PRO A 232 -2.18 -8.67 -9.90
CA PRO A 232 -1.09 -9.47 -9.32
C PRO A 232 0.28 -9.18 -9.96
N GLU A 233 0.28 -8.79 -11.24
CA GLU A 233 1.48 -8.39 -11.97
C GLU A 233 2.20 -7.18 -11.36
N VAL A 234 1.50 -6.17 -10.82
CA VAL A 234 2.15 -5.00 -10.20
C VAL A 234 2.95 -5.42 -8.96
N TYR A 235 2.38 -6.30 -8.15
CA TYR A 235 3.05 -6.85 -6.97
C TYR A 235 4.26 -7.70 -7.36
N GLU A 236 4.08 -8.63 -8.30
CA GLU A 236 5.15 -9.54 -8.74
C GLU A 236 6.31 -8.82 -9.43
N GLU A 237 6.00 -7.89 -10.35
CA GLU A 237 7.00 -7.08 -11.05
C GLU A 237 7.71 -6.14 -10.06
N GLY A 238 6.95 -5.47 -9.19
CA GLY A 238 7.48 -4.59 -8.16
C GLY A 238 8.42 -5.33 -7.19
N LEU A 239 7.98 -6.47 -6.65
CA LEU A 239 8.79 -7.30 -5.76
C LEU A 239 10.09 -7.76 -6.42
N ARG A 240 10.00 -8.23 -7.67
CA ARG A 240 11.18 -8.68 -8.43
C ARG A 240 12.16 -7.53 -8.63
N TRP A 241 11.65 -6.36 -9.01
CA TRP A 241 12.46 -5.17 -9.20
C TRP A 241 13.12 -4.72 -7.90
N VAL A 242 12.36 -4.58 -6.81
CA VAL A 242 12.90 -4.17 -5.50
C VAL A 242 13.93 -5.15 -4.98
N THR A 243 13.66 -6.45 -5.08
CA THR A 243 14.61 -7.49 -4.66
C THR A 243 15.93 -7.36 -5.41
N HIS A 244 15.87 -7.14 -6.72
CA HIS A 244 17.06 -6.95 -7.55
C HIS A 244 17.77 -5.63 -7.22
N ALA A 245 17.04 -4.53 -7.04
CA ALA A 245 17.58 -3.22 -6.68
C ALA A 245 18.33 -3.27 -5.33
N ILE A 246 17.74 -3.89 -4.31
CA ILE A 246 18.37 -4.08 -3.00
C ILE A 246 19.59 -4.99 -3.12
N GLY A 247 19.50 -6.08 -3.90
CA GLY A 247 20.63 -6.97 -4.14
C GLY A 247 21.82 -6.29 -4.83
N LEU A 248 21.55 -5.33 -5.72
CA LEU A 248 22.55 -4.61 -6.50
C LEU A 248 23.15 -3.41 -5.74
N LEU A 249 22.31 -2.59 -5.10
CA LEU A 249 22.70 -1.28 -4.55
C LEU A 249 22.58 -1.19 -3.03
N GLY A 250 21.95 -2.18 -2.38
CA GLY A 250 21.62 -2.15 -0.96
C GLY A 250 20.36 -1.36 -0.63
N VAL A 251 19.75 -1.70 0.51
CA VAL A 251 18.48 -1.09 0.99
C VAL A 251 18.59 0.41 1.24
N ALA A 252 19.73 0.87 1.77
CA ALA A 252 19.95 2.29 2.06
C ALA A 252 19.92 3.16 0.80
N THR A 253 20.46 2.67 -0.32
CA THR A 253 20.42 3.38 -1.60
C THR A 253 19.00 3.41 -2.16
N LEU A 254 18.28 2.29 -2.12
CA LEU A 254 16.88 2.25 -2.53
C LEU A 254 16.04 3.26 -1.76
N ASN A 255 16.22 3.35 -0.44
CA ASN A 255 15.44 4.22 0.42
C ASN A 255 15.61 5.71 0.17
N GLN A 256 16.62 6.14 -0.60
CA GLN A 256 16.75 7.55 -0.99
C GLN A 256 15.52 8.04 -1.77
N VAL A 257 14.84 7.14 -2.48
CA VAL A 257 13.60 7.43 -3.20
C VAL A 257 12.49 7.98 -2.32
N TRP A 258 12.44 7.58 -1.05
CA TRP A 258 11.42 8.06 -0.13
C TRP A 258 11.65 9.52 0.24
N CYS A 259 12.91 9.97 0.28
CA CYS A 259 13.27 11.35 0.54
C CYS A 259 13.20 12.23 -0.72
N ASP A 260 13.46 11.63 -1.89
CA ASP A 260 13.46 12.31 -3.19
C ASP A 260 12.79 11.42 -4.25
N PHE A 261 11.52 11.71 -4.53
CA PHE A 261 10.74 10.97 -5.52
C PHE A 261 11.25 11.13 -6.96
N THR A 262 12.14 12.08 -7.25
CA THR A 262 12.76 12.18 -8.58
C THR A 262 13.72 11.02 -8.87
N LEU A 263 14.09 10.27 -7.82
CA LEU A 263 14.87 9.04 -7.92
C LEU A 263 13.99 7.81 -8.19
N ALA A 264 12.66 7.92 -8.14
CA ALA A 264 11.77 6.79 -8.37
C ALA A 264 11.95 6.20 -9.77
N PRO A 265 11.81 4.87 -9.92
CA PRO A 265 11.88 4.24 -11.23
C PRO A 265 10.70 4.67 -12.10
N ASP A 266 10.97 4.87 -13.38
CA ASP A 266 9.91 4.93 -14.38
C ASP A 266 9.41 3.52 -14.78
N VAL A 267 8.31 3.45 -15.52
CA VAL A 267 7.71 2.19 -15.99
C VAL A 267 8.65 1.33 -16.86
N ARG A 268 9.67 1.92 -17.49
CA ARG A 268 10.67 1.22 -18.30
C ARG A 268 11.77 0.64 -17.40
N GLU A 269 12.14 1.37 -16.36
CA GLU A 269 13.12 0.99 -15.35
C GLU A 269 12.64 -0.14 -14.46
N ILE A 270 11.33 -0.29 -14.23
CA ILE A 270 10.75 -1.48 -13.58
C ILE A 270 11.14 -2.77 -14.31
N LYS A 271 11.33 -2.72 -15.64
CA LYS A 271 11.73 -3.88 -16.45
C LYS A 271 13.23 -4.07 -16.55
N ASP A 272 14.02 -3.06 -16.17
CA ASP A 272 15.48 -3.07 -16.23
C ASP A 272 16.09 -2.25 -15.09
N VAL A 273 16.37 -2.92 -13.97
CA VAL A 273 16.96 -2.28 -12.78
C VAL A 273 18.36 -1.70 -13.04
N ASN A 274 19.11 -2.25 -14.01
CA ASN A 274 20.45 -1.76 -14.29
C ASN A 274 20.40 -0.37 -14.91
N ARG A 275 19.36 -0.08 -15.70
CA ARG A 275 19.10 1.25 -16.24
C ARG A 275 18.85 2.26 -15.11
N TRP A 276 18.06 1.88 -14.11
CA TRP A 276 17.83 2.70 -12.93
C TRP A 276 19.12 2.95 -12.15
N ALA A 277 19.91 1.89 -11.87
CA ALA A 277 21.18 2.00 -11.19
C ALA A 277 22.18 2.93 -11.92
N GLN A 278 22.31 2.77 -13.24
CA GLN A 278 23.16 3.65 -14.07
C GLN A 278 22.71 5.10 -14.01
N ARG A 279 21.39 5.34 -13.96
CA ARG A 279 20.84 6.69 -13.84
C ARG A 279 21.18 7.32 -12.49
N LEU A 280 21.07 6.55 -11.40
CA LEU A 280 21.46 7.01 -10.06
C LEU A 280 22.95 7.35 -9.98
N ASP A 281 23.82 6.51 -10.55
CA ASP A 281 25.27 6.75 -10.57
C ASP A 281 25.65 8.03 -11.33
N GLN A 282 24.85 8.40 -12.33
CA GLN A 282 25.04 9.62 -13.12
C GLN A 282 24.43 10.86 -12.44
N GLY A 283 23.70 10.69 -11.33
CA GLY A 283 22.98 11.77 -10.65
C GLY A 283 21.87 12.37 -11.50
N ILE A 284 21.30 11.60 -12.43
CA ILE A 284 20.27 12.07 -13.36
C ILE A 284 18.88 11.78 -12.77
N PRO A 285 18.04 12.81 -12.55
CA PRO A 285 16.63 12.60 -12.18
C PRO A 285 15.88 11.82 -13.27
N SER A 286 14.78 11.12 -12.97
CA SER A 286 14.10 10.26 -13.97
C SER A 286 13.43 11.01 -15.16
N LEU A 287 13.51 12.36 -15.18
CA LEU A 287 13.07 13.32 -16.21
C LEU A 287 11.54 13.28 -16.48
N GLU A 288 10.77 14.26 -16.00
CA GLU A 288 10.35 15.43 -16.79
C GLU A 288 10.21 16.75 -15.98
N SER A 289 11.02 16.98 -14.94
CA SER A 289 11.03 18.27 -14.20
C SER A 289 11.68 19.46 -14.96
N ALA A 290 11.89 19.35 -16.28
CA ALA A 290 12.47 20.41 -17.12
C ALA A 290 11.44 21.18 -18.00
N GLN A 291 10.14 20.87 -17.91
CA GLN A 291 9.09 21.65 -18.57
C GLN A 291 8.09 22.21 -17.55
N GLY A 292 8.54 23.21 -16.80
CA GLY A 292 7.71 23.94 -15.83
C GLY A 292 8.27 25.31 -15.47
N ASN A 293 8.97 25.96 -16.40
CA ASN A 293 9.26 27.39 -16.39
C ASN A 293 9.04 27.91 -17.82
N ALA A 294 7.77 28.13 -18.16
CA ALA A 294 7.33 28.97 -19.26
C ALA A 294 5.97 29.57 -18.89
#